data_AF-A0A2T6AI06-F1
#
_entry.id   AF-A0A2T6AI06-F1
#
_cell.length_a   1.000
_cell.length_b   1.000
_cell.length_c   1.000
_cell.angle_alpha   90.00
_cell.angle_beta   90.00
_cell.angle_gamma   90.00
#
_symmetry.space_group_name_H-M   'P 1'
#
loop_
_entity.id
_entity.type
_entity.pdbx_description
1 polymer ?
#
loop_
_entity_poly.entity_id
_entity_poly.type
_entity_poly.pdbx_seq_one_letter_code
_entity_poly.pdbx_strand_id
1 'polypeptide(L)'
;MINRFIERTNTNKFYNDCNFYLESKKLITSEKRLEVVYSINQNSYDIPIEYEEWKITCDGYVKSENLDNRFFMPYVKMAILDKHPSLWNFTEKKFKCYITGIPTDLREFYGNLLIELENASGNWIKLTDLFWNFEDYFKNEKKKYKEIPEPLLDVIKKACEDYDLSFEIKEEISMQEGANYKKDLGLLIFGNEIVSPHSFYLKQPYIIADSFEAIRVK
;
A
#
# COMPACT_ATOMS: atom_id res chain seq x y z
N MET A 1 20.46 5.84 8.73
CA MET A 1 20.94 6.32 7.43
C MET A 1 19.86 6.35 6.34
N ILE A 2 18.74 5.64 6.50
CA ILE A 2 17.59 5.70 5.57
C ILE A 2 17.12 7.12 5.24
N ASN A 3 17.03 8.00 6.24
CA ASN A 3 16.64 9.41 6.02
C ASN A 3 17.58 10.15 5.06
N ARG A 4 18.89 9.88 5.09
CA ARG A 4 19.83 10.48 4.14
C ARG A 4 19.58 10.02 2.71
N PHE A 5 19.21 8.75 2.53
CA PHE A 5 18.89 8.21 1.21
C PHE A 5 17.55 8.78 0.68
N ILE A 6 16.56 8.91 1.56
CA ILE A 6 15.31 9.63 1.28
C ILE A 6 15.61 11.08 0.87
N GLU A 7 16.39 11.83 1.66
CA GLU A 7 16.78 13.20 1.32
C GLU A 7 17.47 13.27 -0.05
N ARG A 8 18.39 12.34 -0.34
CA ARG A 8 19.11 12.24 -1.62
C ARG A 8 18.16 12.10 -2.81
N THR A 9 17.20 11.17 -2.73
CA THR A 9 16.20 10.92 -3.80
C THR A 9 15.17 12.04 -3.94
N ASN A 10 15.00 12.88 -2.91
CA ASN A 10 14.07 14.01 -2.92
C ASN A 10 14.66 15.32 -3.47
N THR A 11 15.97 15.37 -3.76
CA THR A 11 16.62 16.57 -4.29
C THR A 11 16.24 16.87 -5.75
N ASN A 12 16.21 18.16 -6.13
CA ASN A 12 16.02 18.55 -7.53
C ASN A 12 17.13 18.02 -8.45
N LYS A 13 18.37 17.90 -7.93
CA LYS A 13 19.49 17.32 -8.67
C LYS A 13 19.22 15.85 -9.01
N PHE A 14 18.71 15.06 -8.05
CA PHE A 14 18.32 13.68 -8.33
C PHE A 14 17.24 13.61 -9.42
N TYR A 15 16.21 14.44 -9.28
CA TYR A 15 15.09 14.49 -10.22
C TYR A 15 15.51 14.84 -11.65
N ASN A 16 16.42 15.80 -11.83
CA ASN A 16 16.83 16.27 -13.15
C ASN A 16 17.95 15.42 -13.77
N ASP A 17 18.87 14.94 -12.94
CA ASP A 17 20.20 14.52 -13.42
C ASP A 17 20.56 13.08 -13.04
N CYS A 18 19.66 12.30 -12.43
CA CYS A 18 19.97 10.94 -11.98
C CYS A 18 18.98 9.90 -12.52
N ASN A 19 19.49 8.72 -12.87
CA ASN A 19 18.71 7.50 -13.02
C ASN A 19 18.71 6.70 -11.71
N PHE A 20 17.62 6.00 -11.45
CA PHE A 20 17.45 5.15 -10.29
C PHE A 20 17.13 3.71 -10.71
N TYR A 21 18.01 2.78 -10.36
CA TYR A 21 17.88 1.39 -10.78
C TYR A 21 17.77 0.46 -9.59
N LEU A 22 16.92 -0.55 -9.74
CA LEU A 22 16.92 -1.71 -8.86
C LEU A 22 17.91 -2.74 -9.40
N GLU A 23 18.98 -2.96 -8.65
CA GLU A 23 20.04 -3.91 -9.01
C GLU A 23 19.72 -5.32 -8.52
N SER A 24 19.24 -5.44 -7.28
CA SER A 24 18.88 -6.75 -6.74
C SER A 24 17.83 -6.66 -5.63
N LYS A 25 17.12 -7.77 -5.46
CA LYS A 25 16.10 -7.98 -4.42
C LYS A 25 16.27 -9.38 -3.86
N LYS A 26 16.37 -9.49 -2.53
CA LYS A 26 16.52 -10.76 -1.82
C LYS A 26 15.58 -10.81 -0.63
N LEU A 27 14.63 -11.74 -0.67
CA LEU A 27 13.75 -12.03 0.47
C LEU A 27 14.33 -13.21 1.26
N ILE A 28 14.65 -12.96 2.53
CA ILE A 28 15.12 -13.96 3.49
C ILE A 28 13.93 -14.31 4.38
N THR A 29 13.18 -15.33 3.96
CA THR A 29 11.89 -15.69 4.59
C THR A 29 12.04 -16.12 6.06
N SER A 30 13.12 -16.83 6.41
CA SER A 30 13.42 -17.25 7.77
C SER A 30 13.62 -16.09 8.75
N GLU A 31 14.08 -14.94 8.25
CA GLU A 31 14.36 -13.74 9.04
C GLU A 31 13.23 -12.70 8.92
N LYS A 32 12.21 -12.96 8.10
CA LYS A 32 11.23 -11.95 7.68
C LYS A 32 11.94 -10.66 7.24
N ARG A 33 12.97 -10.79 6.41
CA ARG A 33 13.82 -9.67 5.99
C ARG A 33 13.83 -9.54 4.48
N LEU A 34 13.63 -8.33 3.98
CA LEU A 34 13.82 -8.00 2.57
C LEU A 34 15.05 -7.10 2.42
N GLU A 35 16.00 -7.51 1.59
CA GLU A 35 17.12 -6.66 1.19
C GLU A 35 16.92 -6.22 -0.27
N VAL A 36 17.12 -4.94 -0.52
CA VAL A 36 16.98 -4.35 -1.85
C VAL A 36 18.20 -3.48 -2.11
N VAL A 37 18.85 -3.67 -3.25
CA VAL A 37 20.00 -2.85 -3.67
C VAL A 37 19.59 -1.98 -4.84
N TYR A 38 19.82 -0.69 -4.70
CA TYR A 38 19.60 0.29 -5.76
C TYR A 38 20.90 0.96 -6.17
N SER A 39 21.02 1.32 -7.44
CA SER A 39 22.08 2.19 -7.94
C SER A 39 21.53 3.54 -8.37
N ILE A 40 22.32 4.59 -8.18
CA ILE A 40 22.09 5.93 -8.69
C ILE A 40 23.21 6.26 -9.66
N ASN A 41 22.83 6.58 -10.90
CA ASN A 41 23.75 6.98 -11.96
C ASN A 41 23.43 8.41 -12.39
N GLN A 42 24.42 9.30 -12.44
CA GLN A 42 24.22 10.62 -13.04
C GLN A 42 24.11 10.51 -14.57
N ASN A 43 23.14 11.21 -15.16
CA ASN A 43 22.87 11.26 -16.59
C ASN A 43 23.37 12.53 -17.27
N SER A 44 23.95 13.46 -16.50
CA SER A 44 24.45 14.72 -17.05
C SER A 44 25.71 14.47 -17.88
N TYR A 45 25.73 15.01 -19.10
CA TYR A 45 26.90 14.94 -19.99
C TYR A 45 28.08 15.82 -19.52
N ASP A 46 27.81 16.79 -18.64
CA ASP A 46 28.77 17.83 -18.24
C ASP A 46 29.43 17.58 -16.87
N ILE A 47 29.02 16.51 -16.17
CA ILE A 47 29.48 16.19 -14.80
C ILE A 47 29.99 14.74 -14.77
N PRO A 48 31.12 14.44 -14.10
CA PRO A 48 31.58 13.07 -13.93
C PRO A 48 30.47 12.17 -13.35
N ILE A 49 30.25 11.01 -13.97
CA ILE A 49 29.24 10.04 -13.53
C ILE A 49 29.59 9.58 -12.11
N GLU A 50 28.88 10.11 -11.12
CA GLU A 50 28.91 9.57 -9.77
C GLU A 50 28.00 8.33 -9.73
N TYR A 51 28.63 7.18 -9.49
CA TYR A 51 27.96 5.91 -9.25
C TYR A 51 27.80 5.74 -7.74
N GLU A 52 26.56 5.66 -7.27
CA GLU A 52 26.25 5.34 -5.88
C GLU A 52 25.48 4.03 -5.82
N GLU A 53 25.79 3.16 -4.86
CA GLU A 53 24.95 2.01 -4.53
C GLU A 53 24.46 2.10 -3.09
N TRP A 54 23.19 1.80 -2.92
CA TRP A 54 22.50 1.83 -1.65
C TRP A 54 21.81 0.49 -1.41
N LYS A 55 22.11 -0.16 -0.28
CA LYS A 55 21.35 -1.31 0.21
C LYS A 55 20.34 -0.85 1.23
N ILE A 56 19.08 -1.16 1.00
CA ILE A 56 18.00 -1.05 1.98
C ILE A 56 17.74 -2.43 2.58
N THR A 57 17.75 -2.51 3.91
CA THR A 57 17.32 -3.68 4.68
C THR A 57 15.99 -3.35 5.35
N CYS A 58 14.98 -4.18 5.09
CA CYS A 58 13.64 -4.05 5.64
C CYS A 58 13.39 -5.22 6.60
N ASP A 59 13.51 -4.97 7.90
CA ASP A 59 13.31 -5.98 8.94
C ASP A 59 11.82 -6.11 9.29
N GLY A 60 11.39 -7.33 9.60
CA GLY A 60 9.98 -7.61 9.90
C GLY A 60 9.06 -7.44 8.69
N TYR A 61 9.59 -7.68 7.48
CA TYR A 61 8.91 -7.63 6.20
C TYR A 61 7.51 -8.28 6.26
N VAL A 62 6.52 -7.54 5.77
CA VAL A 62 5.13 -7.99 5.67
C VAL A 62 4.74 -8.18 4.21
N LYS A 63 4.93 -7.15 3.38
CA LYS A 63 4.46 -7.13 1.98
C LYS A 63 5.28 -6.16 1.15
N SER A 64 5.39 -6.43 -0.14
CA SER A 64 5.82 -5.46 -1.16
C SER A 64 5.02 -5.64 -2.45
N GLU A 65 4.85 -4.57 -3.22
CA GLU A 65 4.29 -4.62 -4.57
C GLU A 65 5.07 -3.74 -5.54
N ASN A 66 4.95 -4.07 -6.83
CA ASN A 66 5.52 -3.33 -7.97
C ASN A 66 7.04 -3.09 -7.90
N LEU A 67 7.78 -3.91 -7.15
CA LEU A 67 9.24 -3.85 -7.02
C LEU A 67 10.00 -4.62 -8.11
N ASP A 68 9.37 -4.94 -9.23
CA ASP A 68 10.01 -5.76 -10.27
C ASP A 68 10.59 -4.92 -11.42
N ASN A 69 10.32 -3.59 -11.40
CA ASN A 69 10.89 -2.66 -12.36
C ASN A 69 12.37 -2.44 -12.06
N ARG A 70 13.23 -2.83 -13.01
CA ARG A 70 14.68 -2.55 -12.94
C ARG A 70 15.00 -1.06 -13.02
N PHE A 71 14.14 -0.29 -13.68
CA PHE A 71 14.29 1.14 -13.84
C PHE A 71 13.14 1.88 -13.17
N PHE A 72 13.49 2.78 -12.27
CA PHE A 72 12.58 3.75 -11.70
C PHE A 72 12.78 5.05 -12.44
N MET A 73 11.67 5.63 -12.93
CA MET A 73 11.73 6.93 -13.57
C MET A 73 12.35 7.96 -12.62
N PRO A 74 13.10 8.94 -13.13
CA PRO A 74 13.88 9.90 -12.32
C PRO A 74 13.02 10.73 -11.35
N TYR A 75 11.70 10.77 -11.56
CA TYR A 75 10.76 11.44 -10.68
C TYR A 75 10.37 10.66 -9.43
N VAL A 76 10.83 9.43 -9.25
CA VAL A 76 10.50 8.63 -8.06
C VAL A 76 11.22 9.20 -6.83
N LYS A 77 10.43 9.65 -5.87
CA LYS A 77 10.86 10.09 -4.55
C LYS A 77 10.52 9.02 -3.53
N MET A 78 11.40 8.83 -2.56
CA MET A 78 11.16 7.89 -1.48
C MET A 78 10.49 8.62 -0.31
N ALA A 79 9.58 7.95 0.38
CA ALA A 79 9.04 8.40 1.66
C ALA A 79 8.73 7.21 2.56
N ILE A 80 8.79 7.42 3.87
CA ILE A 80 8.29 6.46 4.86
C ILE A 80 7.03 7.07 5.47
N LEU A 81 5.93 6.33 5.41
CA LEU A 81 4.64 6.70 5.97
C LEU A 81 4.25 5.72 7.07
N ASP A 82 3.82 6.22 8.22
CA ASP A 82 3.33 5.45 9.36
C ASP A 82 1.79 5.43 9.44
N LYS A 83 1.13 6.33 8.70
CA LYS A 83 -0.31 6.42 8.54
C LYS A 83 -0.66 6.43 7.07
N HIS A 84 -1.24 5.34 6.58
CA HIS A 84 -1.56 5.20 5.17
C HIS A 84 -2.62 4.10 4.95
N PRO A 85 -3.55 4.24 3.99
CA PRO A 85 -4.60 3.23 3.76
C PRO A 85 -4.08 1.80 3.53
N SER A 86 -2.94 1.65 2.86
CA SER A 86 -2.31 0.34 2.66
C SER A 86 -1.87 -0.36 3.96
N LEU A 87 -1.78 0.37 5.07
CA LEU A 87 -1.42 -0.16 6.39
C LEU A 87 -2.65 -0.60 7.18
N TRP A 88 -3.87 -0.19 6.83
CA TRP A 88 -5.06 -0.40 7.66
C TRP A 88 -5.38 -1.87 7.93
N ASN A 89 -5.09 -2.75 6.97
CA ASN A 89 -5.28 -4.19 7.14
C ASN A 89 -4.35 -4.83 8.19
N PHE A 90 -3.34 -4.12 8.66
CA PHE A 90 -2.33 -4.61 9.59
C PHE A 90 -2.27 -3.81 10.90
N THR A 91 -2.59 -2.53 10.85
CA THR A 91 -2.40 -1.58 11.96
C THR A 91 -3.69 -1.17 12.65
N GLU A 92 -4.84 -1.32 11.99
CA GLU A 92 -6.14 -0.88 12.50
C GLU A 92 -6.94 -2.04 13.07
N LYS A 93 -7.90 -1.69 13.93
CA LYS A 93 -8.91 -2.64 14.41
C LYS A 93 -9.69 -3.20 13.23
N LYS A 94 -10.07 -4.47 13.35
CA LYS A 94 -10.96 -5.13 12.39
C LYS A 94 -12.23 -5.53 13.07
N PHE A 95 -13.32 -5.46 12.34
CA PHE A 95 -14.64 -5.82 12.84
C PHE A 95 -15.25 -6.89 11.96
N LYS A 96 -15.85 -7.89 12.62
CA LYS A 96 -16.68 -8.89 11.98
C LYS A 96 -18.03 -8.27 11.69
N CYS A 97 -18.35 -8.18 10.41
CA CYS A 97 -19.56 -7.56 9.90
C CYS A 97 -20.39 -8.58 9.13
N TYR A 98 -21.71 -8.47 9.24
CA TYR A 98 -22.66 -9.14 8.37
C TYR A 98 -23.35 -8.15 7.46
N ILE A 99 -23.35 -8.45 6.16
CA ILE A 99 -24.13 -7.72 5.16
C ILE A 99 -25.28 -8.61 4.72
N THR A 100 -26.52 -8.14 4.85
CA THR A 100 -27.74 -8.90 4.55
C THR A 100 -28.59 -8.18 3.51
N GLY A 101 -29.16 -8.93 2.57
CA GLY A 101 -29.95 -8.41 1.46
C GLY A 101 -29.27 -8.60 0.10
N ILE A 102 -29.97 -8.20 -0.96
CA ILE A 102 -29.48 -8.20 -2.34
C ILE A 102 -29.80 -6.80 -2.89
N PRO A 103 -28.81 -6.07 -3.43
CA PRO A 103 -29.08 -4.72 -3.93
C PRO A 103 -30.06 -4.79 -5.10
N THR A 104 -30.94 -3.80 -5.20
CA THR A 104 -31.94 -3.69 -6.27
C THR A 104 -31.29 -3.57 -7.65
N ASP A 105 -30.22 -2.77 -7.76
CA ASP A 105 -29.31 -2.75 -8.91
C ASP A 105 -27.87 -3.05 -8.45
N LEU A 106 -27.38 -4.22 -8.81
CA LEU A 106 -26.04 -4.67 -8.46
C LEU A 106 -24.93 -3.85 -9.13
N ARG A 107 -25.15 -3.35 -10.35
CA ARG A 107 -24.12 -2.61 -11.10
C ARG A 107 -23.96 -1.21 -10.54
N GLU A 108 -25.08 -0.57 -10.20
CA GLU A 108 -25.08 0.73 -9.55
C GLU A 108 -24.43 0.64 -8.17
N PHE A 109 -24.80 -0.38 -7.37
CA PHE A 109 -24.17 -0.64 -6.08
C PHE A 109 -22.66 -0.87 -6.20
N TYR A 110 -22.22 -1.67 -7.17
CA TYR A 110 -20.79 -1.86 -7.46
C TYR A 110 -20.08 -0.54 -7.75
N GLY A 111 -20.66 0.29 -8.63
CA GLY A 111 -20.09 1.57 -9.04
C GLY A 111 -19.98 2.55 -7.87
N ASN A 112 -21.04 2.70 -7.09
CA ASN A 112 -21.05 3.60 -5.94
C ASN A 112 -20.07 3.15 -4.86
N LEU A 113 -20.07 1.87 -4.50
CA LEU A 113 -19.13 1.36 -3.50
C LEU A 113 -17.67 1.48 -3.96
N LEU A 114 -17.39 1.30 -5.25
CA LEU A 114 -16.06 1.54 -5.81
C LEU A 114 -15.62 2.99 -5.62
N ILE A 115 -16.49 3.96 -5.96
CA ILE A 115 -16.20 5.40 -5.81
C ILE A 115 -15.99 5.77 -4.34
N GLU A 116 -16.86 5.31 -3.43
CA GLU A 116 -16.74 5.60 -2.00
C GLU A 116 -15.45 5.02 -1.40
N LEU A 117 -15.06 3.80 -1.80
CA LEU A 117 -13.78 3.21 -1.40
C LEU A 117 -12.58 3.96 -1.98
N GLU A 118 -12.66 4.42 -3.23
CA GLU A 118 -11.62 5.23 -3.86
C GLU A 118 -11.45 6.57 -3.14
N ASN A 119 -12.54 7.25 -2.79
CA ASN A 119 -12.50 8.50 -2.02
C ASN A 119 -11.89 8.30 -0.63
N ALA A 120 -12.20 7.18 0.03
CA ALA A 120 -11.71 6.90 1.38
C ALA A 120 -10.25 6.44 1.40
N SER A 121 -9.84 5.63 0.43
CA SER A 121 -8.55 4.92 0.46
C SER A 121 -7.59 5.31 -0.66
N GLY A 122 -7.98 6.15 -1.60
CA GLY A 122 -7.18 6.49 -2.77
C GLY A 122 -6.88 5.28 -3.66
N ASN A 123 -7.83 4.34 -3.79
CA ASN A 123 -7.66 3.08 -4.54
C ASN A 123 -6.55 2.15 -3.99
N TRP A 124 -6.03 2.42 -2.78
CA TRP A 124 -5.06 1.55 -2.10
C TRP A 124 -5.68 0.29 -1.52
N ILE A 125 -7.00 0.31 -1.27
CA ILE A 125 -7.80 -0.87 -0.91
C ILE A 125 -8.85 -1.03 -2.00
N LYS A 126 -8.71 -2.06 -2.84
CA LYS A 126 -9.62 -2.24 -3.97
C LYS A 126 -10.88 -2.95 -3.51
N LEU A 127 -11.98 -2.66 -4.21
CA LEU A 127 -13.24 -3.34 -3.97
C LEU A 127 -13.10 -4.87 -4.06
N THR A 128 -12.29 -5.37 -5.00
CA THR A 128 -12.03 -6.81 -5.16
C THR A 128 -11.21 -7.44 -4.04
N ASP A 129 -10.42 -6.64 -3.31
CA ASP A 129 -9.67 -7.12 -2.14
C ASP A 129 -10.64 -7.38 -0.97
N LEU A 130 -11.69 -6.56 -0.87
CA LEU A 130 -12.75 -6.69 0.13
C LEU A 130 -13.85 -7.66 -0.31
N PHE A 131 -14.25 -7.69 -1.57
CA PHE A 131 -15.36 -8.48 -2.05
C PHE A 131 -14.96 -9.23 -3.31
N TRP A 132 -14.15 -10.28 -3.10
CA TRP A 132 -13.77 -11.19 -4.17
C TRP A 132 -15.02 -11.82 -4.79
N ASN A 133 -15.08 -11.84 -6.12
CA ASN A 133 -16.26 -12.31 -6.86
C ASN A 133 -17.55 -11.58 -6.44
N PHE A 134 -17.49 -10.24 -6.44
CA PHE A 134 -18.56 -9.35 -5.99
C PHE A 134 -19.96 -9.72 -6.50
N GLU A 135 -20.05 -10.08 -7.77
CA GLU A 135 -21.32 -10.43 -8.39
C GLU A 135 -21.97 -11.64 -7.72
N ASP A 136 -21.24 -12.75 -7.59
CA ASP A 136 -21.74 -13.94 -6.90
C ASP A 136 -21.96 -13.66 -5.41
N TYR A 137 -21.08 -12.88 -4.79
CA TYR A 137 -21.16 -12.50 -3.38
C TYR A 137 -22.50 -11.83 -3.08
N PHE A 138 -22.97 -10.91 -3.94
CA PHE A 138 -24.22 -10.18 -3.70
C PHE A 138 -25.46 -10.78 -4.37
N LYS A 139 -25.33 -11.62 -5.40
CA LYS A 139 -26.47 -12.28 -6.08
C LYS A 139 -27.01 -13.50 -5.34
N ASN A 140 -26.13 -14.37 -4.87
CA ASN A 140 -26.54 -15.72 -4.44
C ASN A 140 -26.69 -15.83 -2.92
N GLU A 141 -25.86 -15.09 -2.17
CA GLU A 141 -25.88 -15.13 -0.72
C GLU A 141 -26.81 -14.04 -0.18
N LYS A 142 -27.68 -14.36 0.78
CA LYS A 142 -28.53 -13.35 1.43
C LYS A 142 -27.89 -12.73 2.65
N LYS A 143 -26.92 -13.39 3.27
CA LYS A 143 -26.20 -12.93 4.46
C LYS A 143 -24.73 -13.30 4.32
N LYS A 144 -23.86 -12.31 4.38
CA LYS A 144 -22.44 -12.48 4.09
C LYS A 144 -21.59 -11.98 5.22
N TYR A 145 -20.50 -12.69 5.48
CA TYR A 145 -19.52 -12.34 6.49
C TYR A 145 -18.36 -11.57 5.86
N LYS A 146 -17.93 -10.49 6.51
CA LYS A 146 -16.69 -9.79 6.14
C LYS A 146 -15.96 -9.20 7.34
N GLU A 147 -14.63 -9.28 7.29
CA GLU A 147 -13.75 -8.54 8.19
C GLU A 147 -13.38 -7.21 7.53
N ILE A 148 -13.70 -6.11 8.21
CA ILE A 148 -13.53 -4.76 7.67
C ILE A 148 -12.65 -3.96 8.65
N PRO A 149 -11.58 -3.30 8.17
CA PRO A 149 -10.82 -2.35 8.98
C PRO A 149 -11.68 -1.17 9.42
N GLU A 150 -11.48 -0.70 10.65
CA GLU A 150 -12.24 0.40 11.26
C GLU A 150 -12.44 1.62 10.35
N PRO A 151 -11.41 2.13 9.63
CA PRO A 151 -11.58 3.31 8.78
C PRO A 151 -12.56 3.13 7.60
N LEU A 152 -12.89 1.90 7.24
CA LEU A 152 -13.79 1.58 6.13
C LEU A 152 -15.20 1.21 6.58
N LEU A 153 -15.47 1.12 7.88
CA LEU A 153 -16.77 0.68 8.39
C LEU A 153 -17.90 1.61 7.96
N ASP A 154 -17.77 2.91 8.24
CA ASP A 154 -18.81 3.88 7.91
C ASP A 154 -18.99 4.03 6.39
N VAL A 155 -17.90 3.92 5.63
CA VAL A 155 -17.90 3.96 4.17
C VAL A 155 -18.75 2.83 3.61
N ILE A 156 -18.47 1.59 4.02
CA ILE A 156 -19.18 0.41 3.52
C ILE A 156 -20.61 0.37 4.07
N LYS A 157 -20.81 0.72 5.34
CA LYS A 157 -22.14 0.75 5.97
C LYS A 157 -23.06 1.71 5.22
N LYS A 158 -22.63 2.94 4.99
CA LYS A 158 -23.42 3.95 4.27
C LYS A 158 -23.76 3.47 2.86
N ALA A 159 -22.78 2.96 2.12
CA ALA A 159 -23.01 2.41 0.79
C ALA A 159 -23.99 1.22 0.79
N CYS A 160 -24.02 0.39 1.85
CA CYS A 160 -25.01 -0.67 2.00
C CYS A 160 -26.42 -0.09 2.26
N GLU A 161 -26.53 0.86 3.18
CA GLU A 161 -27.80 1.48 3.57
C GLU A 161 -28.48 2.20 2.39
N ASP A 162 -27.69 2.88 1.54
CA ASP A 162 -28.18 3.56 0.33
C ASP A 162 -28.84 2.59 -0.69
N TYR A 163 -28.60 1.28 -0.54
CA TYR A 163 -29.10 0.22 -1.43
C TYR A 163 -29.97 -0.82 -0.70
N ASP A 164 -30.60 -0.42 0.41
CA ASP A 164 -31.49 -1.26 1.22
C ASP A 164 -30.82 -2.55 1.76
N LEU A 165 -29.50 -2.54 1.90
CA LEU A 165 -28.73 -3.62 2.51
C LEU A 165 -28.55 -3.35 4.00
N SER A 166 -28.78 -4.37 4.82
CA SER A 166 -28.50 -4.31 6.25
C SER A 166 -27.02 -4.57 6.51
N PHE A 167 -26.39 -3.71 7.32
CA PHE A 167 -25.02 -3.85 7.77
C PHE A 167 -24.97 -3.96 9.30
N GLU A 168 -24.54 -5.12 9.81
CA GLU A 168 -24.45 -5.39 11.25
C GLU A 168 -23.00 -5.64 11.68
N ILE A 169 -22.51 -4.86 12.63
CA ILE A 169 -21.25 -5.13 13.34
C ILE A 169 -21.53 -6.14 14.44
N LYS A 170 -20.82 -7.27 14.48
CA LYS A 170 -20.99 -8.30 15.52
C LYS A 170 -19.96 -8.20 16.62
N GLU A 171 -18.69 -8.15 16.25
CA GLU A 171 -17.60 -8.12 17.22
C GLU A 171 -16.38 -7.41 16.65
N GLU A 172 -15.65 -6.74 17.54
CA GLU A 172 -14.27 -6.36 17.29
C GLU A 172 -13.41 -7.62 17.33
N ILE A 173 -12.61 -7.85 16.29
CA ILE A 173 -11.64 -8.94 16.25
C ILE A 173 -10.52 -8.57 17.19
N SER A 174 -10.27 -9.40 18.20
CA SER A 174 -9.19 -9.12 19.15
C SER A 174 -7.87 -9.01 18.38
N MET A 175 -7.13 -7.94 18.64
CA MET A 175 -5.86 -7.65 17.96
C MET A 175 -4.79 -8.75 18.17
N GLN A 176 -5.01 -9.65 19.14
CA GLN A 176 -4.12 -10.79 19.42
C GLN A 176 -4.47 -12.05 18.59
N GLU A 177 -5.70 -12.18 18.10
CA GLU A 177 -6.15 -13.36 17.34
C GLU A 177 -5.93 -13.23 15.83
N GLY A 178 -5.62 -12.03 15.34
CA GLY A 178 -5.17 -11.82 13.96
C GLY A 178 -3.66 -12.04 13.83
N ALA A 179 -3.24 -13.08 13.13
CA ALA A 179 -1.82 -13.43 12.89
C ALA A 179 -0.97 -12.32 12.23
N ASN A 180 -1.58 -11.20 11.81
CA ASN A 180 -0.97 -10.13 11.04
C ASN A 180 -1.10 -8.73 11.68
N TYR A 181 -1.65 -8.58 12.89
CA TYR A 181 -1.71 -7.28 13.55
C TYR A 181 -0.32 -6.83 14.02
N LYS A 182 0.08 -5.62 13.64
CA LYS A 182 1.35 -5.00 14.03
C LYS A 182 1.15 -3.49 14.16
N LYS A 183 1.38 -2.96 15.36
CA LYS A 183 1.10 -1.56 15.69
C LYS A 183 2.07 -0.58 15.02
N ASP A 184 3.32 -0.99 14.84
CA ASP A 184 4.42 -0.10 14.44
C ASP A 184 4.97 -0.46 13.05
N LEU A 185 4.08 -0.60 12.06
CA LEU A 185 4.48 -0.83 10.67
C LEU A 185 4.68 0.49 9.94
N GLY A 186 5.73 0.54 9.12
CA GLY A 186 5.96 1.62 8.16
C GLY A 186 5.73 1.16 6.72
N LEU A 187 5.37 2.11 5.87
CA LEU A 187 5.31 1.98 4.42
C LEU A 187 6.44 2.78 3.80
N LEU A 188 7.44 2.10 3.24
CA LEU A 188 8.41 2.72 2.33
C LEU A 188 7.81 2.75 0.93
N ILE A 189 7.47 3.94 0.44
CA ILE A 189 6.81 4.15 -0.85
C ILE A 189 7.74 4.88 -1.83
N PHE A 190 7.60 4.52 -3.11
CA PHE A 190 8.34 5.05 -4.23
C PHE A 190 7.37 5.79 -5.16
N GLY A 191 7.18 7.09 -4.95
CA GLY A 191 6.20 7.92 -5.65
C GLY A 191 6.61 9.39 -5.69
N ASN A 192 5.75 10.30 -6.13
CA ASN A 192 5.93 11.73 -5.87
C ASN A 192 4.59 12.44 -5.97
N GLU A 193 4.42 13.51 -5.20
CA GLU A 193 3.15 14.25 -5.13
C GLU A 193 2.70 14.93 -6.43
N ILE A 194 3.51 14.93 -7.50
CA ILE A 194 3.18 15.59 -8.76
C ILE A 194 2.54 14.62 -9.76
N VAL A 195 3.17 13.46 -10.00
CA VAL A 195 2.72 12.48 -11.01
C VAL A 195 2.27 11.15 -10.40
N SER A 196 2.63 10.87 -9.14
CA SER A 196 2.35 9.59 -8.50
C SER A 196 2.16 9.77 -6.99
N PRO A 197 1.12 10.55 -6.58
CA PRO A 197 0.98 11.00 -5.21
C PRO A 197 0.80 9.82 -4.27
N HIS A 198 1.28 9.95 -3.04
CA HIS A 198 1.15 8.85 -2.07
C HIS A 198 -0.33 8.61 -1.72
N SER A 199 -1.19 9.62 -1.82
CA SER A 199 -2.61 9.50 -1.52
C SER A 199 -3.43 8.73 -2.56
N PHE A 200 -2.88 8.35 -3.71
CA PHE A 200 -3.64 7.63 -4.75
C PHE A 200 -2.81 6.54 -5.42
N TYR A 201 -3.33 5.31 -5.46
CA TYR A 201 -2.64 4.15 -6.00
C TYR A 201 -2.62 4.16 -7.54
N LEU A 202 -1.46 4.52 -8.09
CA LEU A 202 -1.11 4.46 -9.51
C LEU A 202 -0.07 3.37 -9.79
N LYS A 203 -0.08 2.30 -8.98
CA LYS A 203 0.91 1.20 -9.01
C LYS A 203 2.32 1.64 -8.62
N GLN A 204 2.43 2.60 -7.70
CA GLN A 204 3.69 2.93 -7.04
C GLN A 204 4.30 1.67 -6.42
N PRO A 205 5.62 1.49 -6.53
CA PRO A 205 6.31 0.48 -5.77
C PRO A 205 6.30 0.84 -4.28
N TYR A 206 6.17 -0.17 -3.43
CA TYR A 206 6.18 0.04 -1.98
C TYR A 206 6.58 -1.23 -1.21
N ILE A 207 7.01 -1.02 0.04
CA ILE A 207 7.36 -2.06 1.02
C ILE A 207 6.69 -1.73 2.35
N ILE A 208 6.08 -2.73 2.99
CA ILE A 208 5.57 -2.69 4.36
C ILE A 208 6.47 -3.56 5.24
N ALA A 209 7.05 -2.97 6.29
CA ALA A 209 7.96 -3.63 7.21
C ALA A 209 7.96 -2.94 8.59
N ASP A 210 8.57 -3.57 9.60
CA ASP A 210 8.68 -2.99 10.95
C ASP A 210 9.71 -1.84 10.97
N SER A 211 10.79 -1.97 10.19
CA SER A 211 11.80 -0.92 10.09
C SER A 211 12.54 -0.95 8.76
N PHE A 212 13.16 0.19 8.45
CA PHE A 212 13.95 0.40 7.24
C PHE A 212 15.33 0.96 7.60
N GLU A 213 16.37 0.24 7.22
CA GLU A 213 17.75 0.73 7.28
C GLU A 213 18.29 0.88 5.86
N ALA A 214 19.13 1.91 5.63
CA ALA A 214 19.88 2.03 4.39
C ALA A 214 21.36 2.21 4.71
N ILE A 215 22.22 1.58 3.91
CA ILE A 215 23.66 1.82 3.91
C ILE A 215 24.12 2.11 2.48
N ARG A 216 25.06 3.05 2.33
CA ARG A 216 25.77 3.24 1.07
C ARG A 216 26.85 2.18 0.97
N VAL A 217 26.81 1.36 -0.07
CA VAL A 217 27.77 0.27 -0.30
C VAL A 217 28.83 0.63 -1.34
N LYS A 218 28.56 1.63 -2.18
CA LYS A 218 29.52 2.21 -3.13
C LYS A 218 29.24 3.70 -3.38
#